data_AF-A0A7W1JNQ4-F1
#
_entry.id   AF-A0A7W1JNQ4-F1
#
_cell.length_a   1.000
_cell.length_b   1.000
_cell.length_c   1.000
_cell.angle_alpha   90.00
_cell.angle_beta   90.00
_cell.angle_gamma   90.00
#
_symmetry.space_group_name_H-M   'P 1'
#
loop_
_entity.id
_entity.type
_entity.pdbx_description
1 polymer ?
#
loop_
_entity_poly.entity_id
_entity_poly.type
_entity_poly.pdbx_seq_one_letter_code
_entity_poly.pdbx_strand_id
1 'polypeptide(L)'
;MDSHALEYYSAYTDDLPHGHFHRIIALHDQKEIQWSLISELSPRLCKGWFELAHLSARDRIDFLHEFWMTKLPYHSHFSESLDTFFASLDDIGIFLTQNANDEPYEPQLVYSLADNSGFFHGGPPATEAEINDLQKDFQDIILPVDYLSFLQIHNGFSKLTDTGIMKSMEMGAHYREFVEMLEKEEPILTGEGRVVNPKSLIPFYKSFGMPFFQCFWSEWYPENEMGNVYYSGLAKTISDCSKTDFRVETMAFETFVDWLVFYLEKIG
;
A
#
# COMPACT_ATOMS: atom_id res chain seq x y z
N MET A 1 17.96 8.39 -6.82
CA MET A 1 17.22 7.89 -5.66
C MET A 1 17.31 8.90 -4.53
N ASP A 2 16.18 9.13 -3.90
CA ASP A 2 15.88 10.06 -2.81
C ASP A 2 16.69 9.72 -1.55
N SER A 3 17.19 10.75 -0.86
CA SER A 3 18.00 10.58 0.34
C SER A 3 17.26 9.89 1.49
N HIS A 4 15.95 10.14 1.65
CA HIS A 4 15.11 9.50 2.66
C HIS A 4 14.96 8.00 2.40
N ALA A 5 14.86 7.60 1.12
CA ALA A 5 14.84 6.18 0.77
C ALA A 5 16.19 5.53 1.15
N LEU A 6 17.31 6.14 0.78
CA LEU A 6 18.64 5.61 1.12
C LEU A 6 18.91 5.56 2.63
N GLU A 7 18.41 6.55 3.39
CA GLU A 7 18.49 6.56 4.85
C GLU A 7 17.65 5.43 5.46
N TYR A 8 16.40 5.29 5.01
CA TYR A 8 15.51 4.23 5.48
C TYR A 8 16.06 2.84 5.15
N TYR A 9 16.50 2.62 3.90
CA TYR A 9 17.13 1.39 3.44
C TYR A 9 18.64 1.37 3.78
N SER A 10 18.95 1.52 5.06
CA SER A 10 20.30 1.37 5.60
C SER A 10 20.41 0.22 6.61
N ALA A 11 21.54 -0.50 6.55
CA ALA A 11 21.83 -1.59 7.47
C ALA A 11 22.45 -1.07 8.77
N TYR A 12 22.16 -1.72 9.88
CA TYR A 12 22.83 -1.44 11.16
C TYR A 12 24.32 -1.76 11.04
N THR A 13 25.16 -0.77 11.30
CA THR A 13 26.62 -0.94 11.41
C THR A 13 27.14 -0.18 12.62
N ASP A 14 28.37 -0.45 13.05
CA ASP A 14 29.01 0.31 14.13
C ASP A 14 29.12 1.81 13.80
N ASP A 15 29.20 2.15 12.50
CA ASP A 15 29.26 3.53 12.00
C ASP A 15 27.87 4.16 11.78
N LEU A 16 26.82 3.34 11.63
CA LEU A 16 25.42 3.73 11.43
C LEU A 16 24.54 2.95 12.42
N PRO A 17 24.54 3.32 13.71
CA PRO A 17 23.78 2.61 14.74
C PRO A 17 22.25 2.79 14.59
N HIS A 18 21.83 3.69 13.69
CA HIS A 18 20.43 3.98 13.40
C HIS A 18 19.90 3.26 12.16
N GLY A 19 20.68 2.35 11.57
CA GLY A 19 20.22 1.54 10.44
C GLY A 19 18.94 0.76 10.80
N HIS A 20 18.00 0.69 9.87
CA HIS A 20 16.69 0.10 10.09
C HIS A 20 16.67 -1.42 9.94
N PHE A 21 17.64 -1.98 9.21
CA PHE A 21 17.65 -3.39 8.85
C PHE A 21 18.94 -4.08 9.32
N HIS A 22 18.88 -5.38 9.53
CA HIS A 22 20.09 -6.17 9.80
C HIS A 22 20.98 -6.26 8.56
N ARG A 23 20.39 -6.55 7.39
CA ARG A 23 21.09 -6.58 6.09
C ARG A 23 20.20 -6.06 4.98
N ILE A 24 20.85 -5.54 3.94
CA ILE A 24 20.19 -4.99 2.76
C ILE A 24 20.98 -5.35 1.51
N ILE A 25 20.25 -5.70 0.46
CA ILE A 25 20.78 -5.85 -0.89
C ILE A 25 19.95 -4.93 -1.80
N ALA A 26 20.56 -3.83 -2.26
CA ALA A 26 20.01 -3.02 -3.35
C ALA A 26 20.20 -3.76 -4.67
N LEU A 27 19.21 -4.58 -5.07
CA LEU A 27 19.33 -5.51 -6.19
C LEU A 27 19.64 -4.80 -7.53
N HIS A 28 19.13 -3.58 -7.68
CA HIS A 28 19.35 -2.73 -8.85
C HIS A 28 20.81 -2.26 -9.03
N ASP A 29 21.63 -2.36 -7.98
CA ASP A 29 23.07 -2.09 -8.05
C ASP A 29 23.89 -3.38 -8.30
N GLN A 30 23.29 -4.56 -8.19
CA GLN A 30 23.96 -5.86 -8.23
C GLN A 30 23.90 -6.51 -9.62
N LYS A 31 24.55 -5.91 -10.62
CA LYS A 31 24.43 -6.32 -12.04
C LYS A 31 24.92 -7.74 -12.39
N GLU A 32 25.76 -8.34 -11.54
CA GLU A 32 26.36 -9.65 -11.81
C GLU A 32 25.68 -10.79 -11.04
N ILE A 33 24.74 -10.46 -10.15
CA ILE A 33 24.13 -11.44 -9.27
C ILE A 33 23.18 -12.37 -10.05
N GLN A 34 23.24 -13.66 -9.74
CA GLN A 34 22.47 -14.66 -10.48
C GLN A 34 21.12 -14.92 -9.80
N TRP A 35 20.08 -15.12 -10.61
CA TRP A 35 18.73 -15.44 -10.13
C TRP A 35 18.73 -16.63 -9.16
N SER A 36 19.46 -17.70 -9.48
CA SER A 36 19.51 -18.91 -8.65
C SER A 36 19.97 -18.64 -7.22
N LEU A 37 20.91 -17.71 -7.03
CA LEU A 37 21.39 -17.32 -5.70
C LEU A 37 20.34 -16.47 -4.97
N ILE A 38 19.78 -15.48 -5.65
CA ILE A 38 18.84 -14.54 -5.03
C ILE A 38 17.50 -15.19 -4.69
N SER A 39 17.00 -16.10 -5.52
CA SER A 39 15.74 -16.81 -5.26
C SER A 39 15.81 -17.71 -4.02
N GLU A 40 17.01 -18.18 -3.65
CA GLU A 40 17.21 -18.92 -2.40
C GLU A 40 17.21 -18.00 -1.17
N LEU A 41 17.78 -16.80 -1.29
CA LEU A 41 17.84 -15.81 -0.21
C LEU A 41 16.49 -15.10 0.01
N SER A 42 15.72 -14.90 -1.05
CA SER A 42 14.42 -14.23 -1.03
C SER A 42 13.38 -15.02 -1.82
N PRO A 43 12.77 -16.06 -1.23
CA PRO A 43 11.81 -16.92 -1.92
C PRO A 43 10.55 -16.20 -2.41
N ARG A 44 10.22 -15.06 -1.80
CA ARG A 44 9.09 -14.19 -2.17
C ARG A 44 9.40 -13.27 -3.35
N LEU A 45 10.67 -13.12 -3.74
CA LEU A 45 11.01 -12.28 -4.87
C LEU A 45 10.44 -12.92 -6.15
N CYS A 46 9.69 -12.15 -6.93
CA CYS A 46 9.25 -12.60 -8.24
C CYS A 46 10.35 -12.38 -9.28
N LYS A 47 10.46 -13.31 -10.25
CA LYS A 47 11.48 -13.23 -11.30
C LYS A 47 11.39 -11.94 -12.12
N GLY A 48 10.17 -11.44 -12.34
CA GLY A 48 9.95 -10.18 -13.06
C GLY A 48 10.61 -8.99 -12.37
N TRP A 49 10.59 -8.91 -11.03
CA TRP A 49 11.31 -7.86 -10.31
C TRP A 49 12.83 -8.04 -10.44
N PHE A 50 13.35 -9.26 -10.34
CA PHE A 50 14.77 -9.49 -10.59
C PHE A 50 15.21 -9.02 -11.98
N GLU A 51 14.44 -9.32 -13.02
CA GLU A 51 14.71 -8.85 -14.39
C GLU A 51 14.60 -7.33 -14.50
N LEU A 52 13.59 -6.73 -13.87
CA LEU A 52 13.39 -5.28 -13.78
C LEU A 52 14.61 -4.57 -13.16
N ALA A 53 15.21 -5.15 -12.12
CA ALA A 53 16.38 -4.58 -11.43
C ALA A 53 17.58 -4.36 -12.36
N HIS A 54 17.67 -5.10 -13.47
CA HIS A 54 18.76 -5.02 -14.44
C HIS A 54 18.52 -3.99 -15.56
N LEU A 55 17.34 -3.37 -15.60
CA LEU A 55 17.03 -2.31 -16.57
C LEU A 55 17.60 -0.96 -16.10
N SER A 56 17.57 0.06 -16.98
CA SER A 56 17.88 1.43 -16.56
C SER A 56 16.77 2.01 -15.68
N ALA A 57 17.07 3.03 -14.87
CA ALA A 57 16.06 3.70 -14.03
C ALA A 57 14.83 4.15 -14.84
N ARG A 58 15.06 4.74 -16.01
CA ARG A 58 14.01 5.17 -16.93
C ARG A 58 13.16 4.00 -17.42
N ASP A 59 13.78 2.91 -17.87
CA ASP A 59 13.06 1.74 -18.37
C ASP A 59 12.24 1.08 -17.25
N ARG A 60 12.72 1.12 -16.00
CA ARG A 60 11.94 0.63 -14.85
C ARG A 60 10.68 1.45 -14.61
N ILE A 61 10.80 2.79 -14.67
CA ILE A 61 9.68 3.73 -14.54
C ILE A 61 8.67 3.49 -15.67
N ASP A 62 9.12 3.49 -16.93
CA ASP A 62 8.25 3.31 -18.09
C ASP A 62 7.53 1.95 -18.04
N PHE A 63 8.24 0.87 -17.72
CA PHE A 63 7.65 -0.47 -17.62
C PHE A 63 6.60 -0.57 -16.51
N LEU A 64 6.90 -0.05 -15.31
CA LEU A 64 5.95 -0.12 -14.20
C LEU A 64 4.74 0.78 -14.41
N HIS A 65 4.92 1.93 -15.06
CA HIS A 65 3.81 2.79 -15.46
C HIS A 65 2.82 2.02 -16.35
N GLU A 66 3.31 1.38 -17.43
CA GLU A 66 2.48 0.56 -18.32
C GLU A 66 1.86 -0.64 -17.59
N PHE A 67 2.61 -1.26 -16.67
CA PHE A 67 2.13 -2.39 -15.89
C PHE A 67 0.95 -2.00 -14.99
N TRP A 68 1.04 -0.88 -14.27
CA TRP A 68 -0.05 -0.35 -13.44
C TRP A 68 -1.27 -0.01 -14.29
N MET A 69 -1.08 0.68 -15.42
CA MET A 69 -2.16 1.01 -16.38
C MET A 69 -2.87 -0.23 -16.93
N THR A 70 -2.15 -1.33 -17.10
CA THR A 70 -2.73 -2.59 -17.61
C THR A 70 -3.48 -3.36 -16.52
N LYS A 71 -3.03 -3.25 -15.27
CA LYS A 71 -3.54 -4.03 -14.15
C LYS A 71 -4.74 -3.41 -13.47
N LEU A 72 -4.77 -2.09 -13.35
CA LEU A 72 -5.86 -1.39 -12.68
C LEU A 72 -7.02 -1.14 -13.65
N PRO A 73 -8.27 -1.30 -13.19
CA PRO A 73 -9.44 -1.00 -14.01
C PRO A 73 -9.45 0.49 -14.39
N TYR A 74 -10.12 0.80 -15.50
CA TYR A 74 -10.24 2.18 -15.96
C TYR A 74 -11.19 2.97 -15.04
N HIS A 75 -10.69 4.10 -14.52
CA HIS A 75 -11.49 5.14 -13.87
C HIS A 75 -11.23 6.50 -14.53
N SER A 76 -12.21 7.38 -14.50
CA SER A 76 -12.04 8.77 -14.96
C SER A 76 -10.91 9.45 -14.20
N HIS A 77 -10.05 10.19 -14.90
CA HIS A 77 -8.87 10.90 -14.36
C HIS A 77 -7.72 10.02 -13.83
N PHE A 78 -7.91 8.72 -13.64
CA PHE A 78 -6.85 7.83 -13.14
C PHE A 78 -5.58 7.87 -13.98
N SER A 79 -5.70 7.84 -15.31
CA SER A 79 -4.54 7.88 -16.22
C SER A 79 -3.71 9.15 -16.02
N GLU A 80 -4.34 10.32 -15.94
CA GLU A 80 -3.64 11.60 -15.81
C GLU A 80 -2.94 11.72 -14.45
N SER A 81 -3.59 11.25 -13.39
CA SER A 81 -2.99 11.19 -12.05
C SER A 81 -1.81 10.21 -11.99
N LEU A 82 -1.93 9.06 -12.66
CA LEU A 82 -0.86 8.07 -12.71
C LEU A 82 0.34 8.57 -13.52
N ASP A 83 0.08 9.17 -14.70
CA ASP A 83 1.09 9.85 -15.52
C ASP A 83 1.85 10.89 -14.67
N THR A 84 1.11 11.70 -13.89
CA THR A 84 1.68 12.70 -12.99
C THR A 84 2.55 12.08 -11.89
N PHE A 85 2.09 11.00 -11.26
CA PHE A 85 2.85 10.29 -10.25
C PHE A 85 4.16 9.74 -10.81
N PHE A 86 4.12 8.99 -11.91
CA PHE A 86 5.31 8.38 -12.52
C PHE A 86 6.28 9.42 -13.11
N ALA A 87 5.77 10.52 -13.67
CA ALA A 87 6.60 11.64 -14.11
C ALA A 87 7.33 12.34 -12.96
N SER A 88 6.89 12.13 -11.72
CA SER A 88 7.47 12.75 -10.54
C SER A 88 8.56 11.91 -9.86
N LEU A 89 8.81 10.70 -10.37
CA LEU A 89 9.82 9.76 -9.88
C LEU A 89 11.20 10.07 -10.45
N ASP A 90 12.25 9.85 -9.65
CA ASP A 90 13.64 9.88 -10.13
C ASP A 90 14.19 8.47 -10.38
N ASP A 91 13.70 7.48 -9.63
CA ASP A 91 14.11 6.08 -9.75
C ASP A 91 13.05 5.13 -9.18
N ILE A 92 13.15 3.87 -9.57
CA ILE A 92 12.48 2.75 -8.92
C ILE A 92 13.52 1.71 -8.53
N GLY A 93 13.72 1.54 -7.22
CA GLY A 93 14.66 0.58 -6.65
C GLY A 93 14.00 -0.73 -6.28
N ILE A 94 14.77 -1.81 -6.32
CA ILE A 94 14.38 -3.08 -5.68
C ILE A 94 15.38 -3.38 -4.58
N PHE A 95 14.88 -3.55 -3.38
CA PHE A 95 15.65 -3.82 -2.17
C PHE A 95 15.24 -5.17 -1.60
N LEU A 96 16.22 -5.94 -1.17
CA LEU A 96 16.00 -7.14 -0.36
C LEU A 96 16.46 -6.79 1.05
N THR A 97 15.54 -6.81 2.01
CA THR A 97 15.80 -6.42 3.41
C THR A 97 15.70 -7.61 4.34
N GLN A 98 16.53 -7.67 5.37
CA GLN A 98 16.51 -8.72 6.38
C GLN A 98 16.49 -8.06 7.76
N ASN A 99 15.51 -8.39 8.62
CA ASN A 99 15.40 -7.80 9.95
C ASN A 99 16.24 -8.55 11.01
N ALA A 100 16.44 -9.85 10.84
CA ALA A 100 17.28 -10.67 11.71
C ALA A 100 18.08 -11.72 10.92
N ASN A 101 19.23 -12.16 11.46
CA ASN A 101 20.18 -13.06 10.76
C ASN A 101 19.56 -14.33 10.16
N ASP A 102 18.53 -14.89 10.80
CA ASP A 102 17.93 -16.18 10.43
C ASP A 102 16.60 -16.02 9.66
N GLU A 103 16.18 -14.79 9.37
CA GLU A 103 14.98 -14.52 8.58
C GLU A 103 15.30 -14.48 7.07
N PRO A 104 14.38 -14.90 6.19
CA PRO A 104 14.56 -14.71 4.76
C PRO A 104 14.63 -13.22 4.42
N TYR A 105 15.24 -12.88 3.29
CA TYR A 105 15.17 -11.52 2.78
C TYR A 105 13.76 -11.24 2.24
N GLU A 106 13.17 -10.16 2.73
CA GLU A 106 11.91 -9.62 2.22
C GLU A 106 12.19 -8.63 1.09
N PRO A 107 11.64 -8.87 -0.12
CA PRO A 107 11.80 -7.97 -1.25
C PRO A 107 10.81 -6.80 -1.16
N GLN A 108 11.27 -5.61 -1.51
CA GLN A 108 10.46 -4.40 -1.60
C GLN A 108 10.81 -3.63 -2.87
N LEU A 109 9.80 -3.10 -3.52
CA LEU A 109 9.94 -2.24 -4.69
C LEU A 109 9.63 -0.80 -4.27
N VAL A 110 10.57 0.10 -4.53
CA VAL A 110 10.66 1.43 -3.94
C VAL A 110 10.56 2.48 -5.03
N TYR A 111 9.49 3.26 -5.01
CA TYR A 111 9.25 4.41 -5.89
C TYR A 111 9.84 5.64 -5.25
N SER A 112 10.98 6.09 -5.76
CA SER A 112 11.70 7.23 -5.23
C SER A 112 11.23 8.50 -5.94
N LEU A 113 10.85 9.53 -5.17
CA LEU A 113 10.39 10.80 -5.72
C LEU A 113 11.57 11.72 -6.02
N ALA A 114 11.45 12.51 -7.09
CA ALA A 114 12.41 13.56 -7.39
C ALA A 114 12.48 14.63 -6.27
N ASP A 115 13.57 15.40 -6.27
CA ASP A 115 13.82 16.55 -5.37
C ASP A 115 13.86 16.21 -3.87
N ASN A 116 14.18 14.95 -3.54
CA ASN A 116 14.15 14.45 -2.16
C ASN A 116 12.79 14.64 -1.46
N SER A 117 11.69 14.45 -2.20
CA SER A 117 10.32 14.65 -1.68
C SER A 117 9.70 13.42 -1.01
N GLY A 118 10.48 12.34 -0.87
CA GLY A 118 10.11 11.11 -0.20
C GLY A 118 10.09 9.89 -1.13
N PHE A 119 9.49 8.82 -0.64
CA PHE A 119 9.37 7.58 -1.41
C PHE A 119 8.10 6.82 -1.03
N PHE A 120 7.70 5.92 -1.91
CA PHE A 120 6.73 4.88 -1.64
C PHE A 120 7.39 3.53 -1.78
N HIS A 121 6.86 2.51 -1.12
CA HIS A 121 7.35 1.14 -1.28
C HIS A 121 6.21 0.14 -1.17
N GLY A 122 6.33 -0.95 -1.92
CA GLY A 122 5.35 -2.01 -1.94
C GLY A 122 6.00 -3.38 -1.85
N GLY A 123 5.25 -4.33 -1.27
CA GLY A 123 5.61 -5.74 -1.28
C GLY A 123 5.38 -6.40 -2.64
N PRO A 124 5.84 -7.64 -2.84
CA PRO A 124 5.56 -8.42 -4.04
C PRO A 124 4.06 -8.55 -4.29
N PRO A 125 3.65 -8.78 -5.55
CA PRO A 125 2.28 -9.15 -5.88
C PRO A 125 1.72 -10.26 -4.98
N ALA A 126 0.46 -10.11 -4.58
CA ALA A 126 -0.29 -11.17 -3.93
C ALA A 126 -0.48 -12.32 -4.92
N THR A 127 -0.24 -13.54 -4.45
CA THR A 127 -0.51 -14.76 -5.23
C THR A 127 -2.02 -14.99 -5.34
N GLU A 128 -2.43 -15.77 -6.33
CA GLU A 128 -3.84 -16.19 -6.45
C GLU A 128 -4.35 -16.90 -5.17
N ALA A 129 -3.48 -17.68 -4.51
CA ALA A 129 -3.82 -18.32 -3.24
C ALA A 129 -4.10 -17.30 -2.14
N GLU A 130 -3.23 -16.29 -1.99
CA GLU A 130 -3.40 -15.21 -1.00
C GLU A 130 -4.66 -14.37 -1.28
N ILE A 131 -4.98 -14.10 -2.56
CA ILE A 131 -6.23 -13.42 -2.93
C ILE A 131 -7.45 -14.27 -2.60
N ASN A 132 -7.41 -15.57 -2.91
CA ASN A 132 -8.50 -16.48 -2.58
C ASN A 132 -8.70 -16.63 -1.07
N ASP A 133 -7.63 -16.64 -0.28
CA ASP A 133 -7.71 -16.72 1.18
C ASP A 133 -8.26 -15.42 1.77
N LEU A 134 -7.85 -14.26 1.27
CA LEU A 134 -8.46 -12.97 1.62
C LEU A 134 -9.97 -12.95 1.34
N GLN A 135 -10.40 -13.44 0.17
CA GLN A 135 -11.83 -13.50 -0.16
C GLN A 135 -12.61 -14.45 0.76
N LYS A 136 -11.99 -15.52 1.27
CA LYS A 136 -12.63 -16.42 2.26
C LYS A 136 -12.80 -15.73 3.61
N ASP A 137 -11.82 -14.94 4.04
CA ASP A 137 -11.91 -14.16 5.28
C ASP A 137 -13.11 -13.19 5.25
N PHE A 138 -13.51 -12.75 4.06
CA PHE A 138 -14.64 -11.85 3.83
C PHE A 138 -15.74 -12.47 2.94
N GLN A 139 -16.03 -13.76 3.09
CA GLN A 139 -16.93 -14.50 2.17
C GLN A 139 -18.34 -13.91 1.96
N ASP A 140 -18.85 -13.15 2.94
CA ASP A 140 -20.17 -12.53 2.91
C ASP A 140 -20.13 -11.13 2.26
N ILE A 141 -18.95 -10.68 1.83
CA ILE A 141 -18.67 -9.34 1.33
C ILE A 141 -17.89 -9.43 0.03
N ILE A 142 -18.31 -8.65 -0.96
CA ILE A 142 -17.58 -8.51 -2.22
C ILE A 142 -16.60 -7.35 -2.06
N LEU A 143 -15.31 -7.66 -1.89
CA LEU A 143 -14.26 -6.65 -1.87
C LEU A 143 -14.13 -5.95 -3.23
N PRO A 144 -13.76 -4.65 -3.28
CA PRO A 144 -13.58 -3.91 -4.53
C PRO A 144 -12.59 -4.58 -5.48
N VAL A 145 -12.93 -4.60 -6.76
CA VAL A 145 -12.14 -5.30 -7.79
C VAL A 145 -10.83 -4.56 -8.05
N ASP A 146 -10.88 -3.24 -7.98
CA ASP A 146 -9.72 -2.37 -8.10
C ASP A 146 -8.71 -2.59 -6.97
N TYR A 147 -9.15 -2.76 -5.73
CA TYR A 147 -8.31 -3.10 -4.58
C TYR A 147 -7.64 -4.47 -4.77
N LEU A 148 -8.42 -5.49 -5.16
CA LEU A 148 -7.86 -6.82 -5.42
C LEU A 148 -6.85 -6.79 -6.58
N SER A 149 -7.10 -5.96 -7.60
CA SER A 149 -6.16 -5.76 -8.72
C SER A 149 -4.89 -5.05 -8.27
N PHE A 150 -5.01 -4.06 -7.39
CA PHE A 150 -3.86 -3.38 -6.80
C PHE A 150 -2.99 -4.33 -5.97
N LEU A 151 -3.57 -5.24 -5.19
CA LEU A 151 -2.82 -6.24 -4.44
C LEU A 151 -1.97 -7.17 -5.34
N GLN A 152 -2.36 -7.34 -6.61
CA GLN A 152 -1.59 -8.07 -7.62
C GLN A 152 -0.45 -7.24 -8.25
N ILE A 153 -0.37 -5.96 -7.94
CA ILE A 153 0.80 -5.10 -8.20
C ILE A 153 1.66 -5.07 -6.94
N HIS A 154 1.04 -4.72 -5.80
CA HIS A 154 1.68 -4.61 -4.49
C HIS A 154 0.83 -5.22 -3.38
N ASN A 155 1.29 -6.32 -2.79
CA ASN A 155 0.69 -6.85 -1.57
C ASN A 155 1.22 -6.07 -0.36
N GLY A 156 0.48 -5.01 0.00
CA GLY A 156 0.91 -3.99 0.95
C GLY A 156 1.73 -2.89 0.27
N PHE A 157 1.48 -1.64 0.67
CA PHE A 157 2.07 -0.45 0.05
C PHE A 157 2.04 0.74 1.00
N SER A 158 3.15 1.45 1.13
CA SER A 158 3.31 2.51 2.12
C SER A 158 4.09 3.69 1.57
N LYS A 159 3.80 4.88 2.08
CA LYS A 159 4.55 6.12 1.88
C LYS A 159 5.52 6.32 3.03
N LEU A 160 6.80 6.54 2.75
CA LEU A 160 7.84 6.71 3.77
C LEU A 160 7.81 5.57 4.81
N THR A 161 7.73 5.90 6.10
CA THR A 161 7.70 4.97 7.23
C THR A 161 6.29 4.67 7.73
N ASP A 162 5.27 5.02 6.93
CA ASP A 162 3.87 4.77 7.26
C ASP A 162 3.56 3.26 7.35
N THR A 163 2.52 2.91 8.12
CA THR A 163 2.00 1.53 8.14
C THR A 163 1.41 1.18 6.78
N GLY A 164 0.62 2.07 6.18
CA GLY A 164 0.17 1.94 4.80
C GLY A 164 -0.97 0.96 4.58
N ILE A 165 -1.08 0.48 3.35
CA ILE A 165 -2.03 -0.53 2.90
C ILE A 165 -1.61 -1.87 3.48
N MET A 166 -2.57 -2.54 4.13
CA MET A 166 -2.37 -3.84 4.77
C MET A 166 -2.12 -4.92 3.72
N LYS A 167 -1.30 -5.92 4.07
CA LYS A 167 -1.14 -7.11 3.24
C LYS A 167 -2.39 -7.97 3.31
N SER A 168 -2.67 -8.68 2.22
CA SER A 168 -3.82 -9.56 2.08
C SER A 168 -3.96 -10.56 3.24
N MET A 169 -2.85 -11.17 3.66
CA MET A 169 -2.82 -12.18 4.73
C MET A 169 -2.98 -11.59 6.14
N GLU A 170 -2.79 -10.29 6.29
CA GLU A 170 -2.86 -9.59 7.58
C GLU A 170 -4.24 -8.95 7.79
N MET A 171 -4.96 -8.65 6.71
CA MET A 171 -6.23 -7.92 6.72
C MET A 171 -7.31 -8.61 7.58
N GLY A 172 -7.44 -9.93 7.51
CA GLY A 172 -8.41 -10.66 8.34
C GLY A 172 -8.13 -10.56 9.84
N ALA A 173 -6.85 -10.60 10.25
CA ALA A 173 -6.45 -10.41 11.63
C ALA A 173 -6.67 -8.97 12.09
N HIS A 174 -6.26 -7.99 11.28
CA HIS A 174 -6.46 -6.58 11.58
C HIS A 174 -7.93 -6.18 11.64
N TYR A 175 -8.79 -6.75 10.80
CA TYR A 175 -10.22 -6.53 10.86
C TYR A 175 -10.80 -6.98 12.21
N ARG A 176 -10.41 -8.17 12.71
CA ARG A 176 -10.87 -8.66 14.03
C ARG A 176 -10.40 -7.75 15.15
N GLU A 177 -9.11 -7.38 15.16
CA GLU A 177 -8.55 -6.45 16.15
C GLU A 177 -9.25 -5.09 16.11
N PHE A 178 -9.56 -4.60 14.91
CA PHE A 178 -10.25 -3.34 14.69
C PHE A 178 -11.69 -3.40 15.22
N VAL A 179 -12.46 -4.43 14.87
CA VAL A 179 -13.83 -4.60 15.39
C VAL A 179 -13.83 -4.73 16.91
N GLU A 180 -12.91 -5.49 17.51
CA GLU A 180 -12.79 -5.62 18.96
C GLU A 180 -12.43 -4.30 19.65
N MET A 181 -11.64 -3.44 19.00
CA MET A 181 -11.37 -2.08 19.48
C MET A 181 -12.66 -1.27 19.48
N LEU A 182 -13.39 -1.27 18.36
CA LEU A 182 -14.59 -0.49 18.16
C LEU A 182 -15.76 -0.91 19.06
N GLU A 183 -15.95 -2.22 19.30
CA GLU A 183 -17.01 -2.74 20.16
C GLU A 183 -16.84 -2.35 21.65
N LYS A 184 -15.61 -1.98 22.06
CA LYS A 184 -15.32 -1.49 23.43
C LYS A 184 -15.60 0.00 23.59
N GLU A 185 -15.87 0.71 22.50
CA GLU A 185 -16.07 2.16 22.50
C GLU A 185 -17.55 2.55 22.46
N GLU A 186 -17.80 3.85 22.64
CA GLU A 186 -19.13 4.42 22.38
C GLU A 186 -19.52 4.25 20.91
N PRO A 187 -20.83 4.29 20.58
CA PRO A 187 -21.29 4.08 19.21
C PRO A 187 -20.57 4.98 18.21
N ILE A 188 -20.03 4.39 17.15
CA ILE A 188 -19.41 5.12 16.04
C ILE A 188 -20.49 5.88 15.30
N LEU A 189 -20.21 7.15 14.99
CA LEU A 189 -21.14 8.03 14.30
C LEU A 189 -20.58 8.47 12.94
N THR A 190 -21.46 8.71 11.98
CA THR A 190 -21.11 9.53 10.81
C THR A 190 -21.02 11.01 11.21
N GLY A 191 -20.49 11.87 10.33
CA GLY A 191 -20.51 13.32 10.52
C GLY A 191 -21.92 13.92 10.75
N GLU A 192 -22.97 13.23 10.28
CA GLU A 192 -24.38 13.61 10.49
C GLU A 192 -25.01 12.98 11.75
N GLY A 193 -24.25 12.19 12.52
CA GLY A 193 -24.71 11.54 13.75
C GLY A 193 -25.44 10.21 13.55
N ARG A 194 -25.38 9.60 12.36
CA ARG A 194 -25.93 8.24 12.13
C ARG A 194 -25.02 7.22 12.79
N VAL A 195 -25.62 6.29 13.55
CA VAL A 195 -24.88 5.16 14.14
C VAL A 195 -24.41 4.20 13.04
N VAL A 196 -23.13 3.82 13.11
CA VAL A 196 -22.47 2.90 12.19
C VAL A 196 -22.23 1.57 12.89
N ASN A 197 -22.51 0.47 12.20
CA ASN A 197 -22.17 -0.86 12.68
C ASN A 197 -20.65 -1.09 12.53
N PRO A 198 -19.88 -1.34 13.61
CA PRO A 198 -18.44 -1.62 13.51
C PRO A 198 -18.08 -2.74 12.54
N LYS A 199 -18.92 -3.79 12.47
CA LYS A 199 -18.71 -4.95 11.57
C LYS A 199 -18.92 -4.64 10.10
N SER A 200 -19.45 -3.45 9.79
CA SER A 200 -19.59 -3.01 8.41
C SER A 200 -18.33 -2.35 7.85
N LEU A 201 -17.35 -2.03 8.71
CA LEU A 201 -16.12 -1.33 8.36
C LEU A 201 -14.94 -2.29 8.29
N ILE A 202 -14.31 -2.38 7.12
CA ILE A 202 -13.18 -3.28 6.87
C ILE A 202 -11.92 -2.44 6.63
N PRO A 203 -10.97 -2.39 7.57
CA PRO A 203 -9.78 -1.58 7.41
C PRO A 203 -8.86 -2.20 6.35
N PHE A 204 -8.43 -1.39 5.38
CA PHE A 204 -7.42 -1.80 4.38
C PHE A 204 -6.16 -0.94 4.47
N TYR A 205 -6.20 0.19 5.16
CA TYR A 205 -5.06 1.07 5.40
C TYR A 205 -5.06 1.61 6.82
N LYS A 206 -3.86 1.78 7.40
CA LYS A 206 -3.63 2.39 8.71
C LYS A 206 -2.52 3.43 8.62
N SER A 207 -2.69 4.55 9.32
CA SER A 207 -1.68 5.62 9.34
C SER A 207 -0.77 5.56 10.57
N PHE A 208 0.55 5.52 10.37
CA PHE A 208 1.64 5.71 11.34
C PHE A 208 1.45 5.01 12.70
N GLY A 209 0.87 3.79 12.72
CA GLY A 209 0.55 3.09 13.98
C GLY A 209 -0.53 3.76 14.84
N MET A 210 -1.06 4.91 14.43
CA MET A 210 -2.15 5.64 15.06
C MET A 210 -3.50 4.98 14.73
N PRO A 211 -4.56 5.22 15.53
CA PRO A 211 -5.88 4.66 15.29
C PRO A 211 -6.63 5.42 14.19
N PHE A 212 -5.97 5.67 13.06
CA PHE A 212 -6.52 6.31 11.87
C PHE A 212 -6.51 5.32 10.73
N PHE A 213 -7.68 5.08 10.15
CA PHE A 213 -7.87 4.00 9.19
C PHE A 213 -8.63 4.51 7.98
N GLN A 214 -8.37 3.87 6.84
CA GLN A 214 -9.28 3.90 5.71
C GLN A 214 -9.93 2.53 5.62
N CYS A 215 -11.25 2.55 5.56
CA CYS A 215 -12.08 1.36 5.68
C CYS A 215 -13.01 1.25 4.48
N PHE A 216 -13.11 0.07 3.89
CA PHE A 216 -14.25 -0.25 3.04
C PHE A 216 -15.51 -0.31 3.88
N TRP A 217 -16.59 0.30 3.39
CA TRP A 217 -17.85 0.35 4.11
C TRP A 217 -18.93 -0.46 3.40
N SER A 218 -19.22 -1.64 3.95
CA SER A 218 -20.19 -2.59 3.38
C SER A 218 -21.66 -2.13 3.41
N GLU A 219 -21.96 -0.92 3.93
CA GLU A 219 -23.27 -0.28 3.83
C GLU A 219 -23.32 0.85 2.77
N TRP A 220 -22.22 1.13 2.06
CA TRP A 220 -22.12 2.19 1.08
C TRP A 220 -21.56 1.69 -0.26
N TYR A 221 -22.40 1.70 -1.29
CA TYR A 221 -22.07 1.20 -2.64
C TYR A 221 -22.29 2.27 -3.72
N PRO A 222 -21.46 3.33 -3.77
CA PRO A 222 -21.49 4.26 -4.89
C PRO A 222 -21.18 3.52 -6.19
N GLU A 223 -21.94 3.83 -7.24
CA GLU A 223 -21.75 3.24 -8.59
C GLU A 223 -21.78 1.68 -8.65
N ASN A 224 -22.35 1.02 -7.64
CA ASN A 224 -22.40 -0.44 -7.44
C ASN A 224 -21.08 -1.11 -7.01
N GLU A 225 -20.09 -0.34 -6.56
CA GLU A 225 -18.86 -0.85 -5.93
C GLU A 225 -18.77 -0.36 -4.48
N MET A 226 -18.07 -1.10 -3.60
CA MET A 226 -17.95 -0.71 -2.20
C MET A 226 -17.02 0.49 -2.03
N GLY A 227 -17.57 1.60 -1.51
CA GLY A 227 -16.80 2.81 -1.24
C GLY A 227 -15.95 2.69 0.03
N ASN A 228 -15.08 3.69 0.24
CA ASN A 228 -14.24 3.75 1.43
C ASN A 228 -14.34 5.07 2.19
N VAL A 229 -14.25 4.96 3.52
CA VAL A 229 -14.40 6.06 4.46
C VAL A 229 -13.22 6.10 5.42
N TYR A 230 -12.81 7.31 5.78
CA TYR A 230 -11.82 7.51 6.83
C TYR A 230 -12.47 7.35 8.21
N TYR A 231 -11.83 6.58 9.07
CA TYR A 231 -12.17 6.48 10.48
C TYR A 231 -11.13 7.20 11.34
N SER A 232 -11.60 8.09 12.20
CA SER A 232 -10.78 8.79 13.20
C SER A 232 -10.96 8.18 14.58
N GLY A 233 -9.94 7.51 15.12
CA GLY A 233 -9.97 7.02 16.50
C GLY A 233 -10.02 8.13 17.57
N LEU A 234 -9.63 9.36 17.23
CA LEU A 234 -9.74 10.50 18.15
C LEU A 234 -11.18 11.02 18.24
N ALA A 235 -11.82 11.21 17.09
CA ALA A 235 -13.18 11.75 17.01
C ALA A 235 -14.25 10.66 17.12
N LYS A 236 -13.87 9.39 16.96
CA LYS A 236 -14.76 8.21 16.93
C LYS A 236 -15.84 8.32 15.86
N THR A 237 -15.46 8.91 14.74
CA THR A 237 -16.35 9.18 13.62
C THR A 237 -15.78 8.60 12.34
N ILE A 238 -16.68 8.28 11.42
CA ILE A 238 -16.33 8.06 10.02
C ILE A 238 -16.69 9.29 9.17
N SER A 239 -15.99 9.42 8.05
CA SER A 239 -16.29 10.37 6.99
C SER A 239 -17.75 10.38 6.57
N ASP A 240 -18.23 11.56 6.20
CA ASP A 240 -19.56 11.74 5.66
C ASP A 240 -19.56 11.54 4.14
N CYS A 241 -20.18 10.45 3.69
CA CYS A 241 -20.32 10.10 2.29
C CYS A 241 -21.47 10.82 1.56
N SER A 242 -22.31 11.60 2.28
CA SER A 242 -23.44 12.34 1.68
C SER A 242 -22.99 13.58 0.89
N LYS A 243 -21.78 14.08 1.16
CA LYS A 243 -21.20 15.29 0.57
C LYS A 243 -20.18 14.94 -0.49
N THR A 244 -20.65 14.76 -1.72
CA THR A 244 -19.82 14.42 -2.89
C THR A 244 -18.91 15.55 -3.36
N ASP A 245 -19.23 16.80 -3.01
CA ASP A 245 -18.57 17.99 -3.56
C ASP A 245 -17.17 18.26 -2.96
N PHE A 246 -16.79 17.57 -1.88
CA PHE A 246 -15.54 17.83 -1.15
C PHE A 246 -14.81 16.53 -0.76
N ARG A 247 -14.57 15.61 -1.71
CA ARG A 247 -13.92 14.30 -1.47
C ARG A 247 -12.62 14.39 -0.65
N VAL A 248 -11.80 15.41 -0.89
CA VAL A 248 -10.54 15.67 -0.15
C VAL A 248 -10.79 16.12 1.28
N GLU A 249 -11.86 16.88 1.54
CA GLU A 249 -12.20 17.34 2.89
C GLU A 249 -12.94 16.27 3.70
N THR A 250 -13.74 15.44 3.02
CA THR A 250 -14.49 14.37 3.66
C THR A 250 -13.65 13.12 3.86
N MET A 251 -12.60 12.89 3.06
CA MET A 251 -11.80 11.66 3.07
C MET A 251 -12.64 10.40 2.83
N ALA A 252 -13.74 10.55 2.08
CA ALA A 252 -14.57 9.46 1.58
C ALA A 252 -14.45 9.38 0.06
N PHE A 253 -14.24 8.17 -0.45
CA PHE A 253 -13.98 7.92 -1.87
C PHE A 253 -14.90 6.83 -2.39
N GLU A 254 -15.39 7.02 -3.61
CA GLU A 254 -16.36 6.10 -4.23
C GLU A 254 -15.69 4.78 -4.64
N THR A 255 -14.41 4.83 -4.99
CA THR A 255 -13.62 3.66 -5.38
C THR A 255 -12.31 3.62 -4.61
N PHE A 256 -11.64 2.46 -4.56
CA PHE A 256 -10.29 2.39 -4.01
C PHE A 256 -9.30 3.14 -4.91
N VAL A 257 -9.48 3.13 -6.23
CA VAL A 257 -8.62 3.90 -7.15
C VAL A 257 -8.65 5.39 -6.87
N ASP A 258 -9.83 5.96 -6.60
CA ASP A 258 -9.95 7.39 -6.24
C ASP A 258 -9.15 7.71 -4.97
N TRP A 259 -9.22 6.82 -3.97
CA TRP A 259 -8.42 6.94 -2.76
C TRP A 259 -6.92 6.78 -3.03
N LEU A 260 -6.54 5.83 -3.89
CA LEU A 260 -5.14 5.59 -4.26
C LEU A 260 -4.54 6.81 -4.96
N VAL A 261 -5.27 7.44 -5.88
CA VAL A 261 -4.86 8.68 -6.55
C VAL A 261 -4.57 9.77 -5.52
N PHE A 262 -5.48 9.98 -4.56
CA PHE A 262 -5.28 10.92 -3.46
C PHE A 262 -4.05 10.54 -2.60
N TYR A 263 -3.85 9.25 -2.31
CA TYR A 263 -2.71 8.78 -1.49
C TYR A 263 -1.35 9.03 -2.15
N LEU A 264 -1.30 8.93 -3.49
CA LEU A 264 -0.08 9.13 -4.30
C LEU A 264 0.29 10.61 -4.48
N GLU A 265 -0.58 11.56 -4.14
CA GLU A 265 -0.25 12.97 -4.22
C GLU A 265 0.96 13.33 -3.33
N LYS A 266 1.85 14.19 -3.84
CA LYS A 266 2.97 14.70 -3.04
C LYS A 266 2.44 15.50 -1.86
N ILE A 267 3.04 15.30 -0.69
CA ILE A 267 2.81 16.20 0.44
C ILE A 267 3.54 17.51 0.06
N GLY A 268 2.77 18.58 -0.15
CA GLY A 268 3.29 19.91 -0.45
C GLY A 268 4.01 20.56 0.71
#